data_AF-A0A7C5GWL1-F1
#
_entry.id   AF-A0A7C5GWL1-F1
#
_cell.length_a   1.000
_cell.length_b   1.000
_cell.length_c   1.000
_cell.angle_alpha   90.00
_cell.angle_beta   90.00
_cell.angle_gamma   90.00
#
_symmetry.space_group_name_H-M   'P 1'
#
loop_
_entity.id
_entity.type
_entity.pdbx_description
1 polymer ?
#
loop_
_entity_poly.entity_id
_entity_poly.type
_entity_poly.pdbx_seq_one_letter_code
_entity_poly.pdbx_strand_id
1 'polypeptide(L)'
;MTDKKHFRFYSNIETTYGNITSISYEDAILKAKDQETYLNLVKEENILINIFNEDIKTKPYFDINKTTTNNQNITLLFEHPISKDTLQKAIASYPKPKHIQVKPKFNIEQTNTIESFEAHDFVKNTVPIIMELLDENTNTDRIYALIRNMPNLEEDILKLANNAYSNKGIEINDIKSAIIRLGLLRIRKLTMEAISRESVLYYKDELKDLSELETALILQTAIFDKVCQMISVSTNRIYDLLILSMIDGLLIIIDFLNKNNDTQTNTTHTIKSQILNMSKSPSKLYSYVSRIFEKDTFGKDVIRLNKEYFDRVFYGFEDFIKAIIIGYNSYTPIYRYNSLEKLNVNDNTFKIAFPIYISILGTKFVLQNDQRSGLIMANRLSRFGIDKLKLSSFLKTCINEANLTLKDLGIQKEISTYLKSIDYKASIDDKKTDKAQDNTTAILQEFYTAFINIITTQKRVCVRYEDKAYTMDKIERLINYISQTQEGVLGIIDLKTFEMPPYEDLSFFDVLILKDIDQIKDVGKLKALLKQFEGYIVLSLRNDIDLESTNKELFNEIFDFSIDFPSYMNDDELYQDTIKSAKTLIKNDFGIDVDMTHNDKLDFKSIIRQIIKDIK
;
A
#
# COMPACT_ATOMS: atom_id res chain seq x y z
N MET A 1 1.49 21.01 39.86
CA MET A 1 1.99 19.77 39.21
C MET A 1 2.19 20.12 37.76
N THR A 2 3.42 20.03 37.25
CA THR A 2 3.65 20.12 35.80
C THR A 2 3.04 18.88 35.18
N ASP A 3 2.01 19.03 34.34
CA ASP A 3 1.49 17.98 33.46
C ASP A 3 2.62 17.53 32.53
N LYS A 4 3.50 16.66 33.02
CA LYS A 4 4.54 16.09 32.18
C LYS A 4 3.89 14.98 31.36
N LYS A 5 4.01 15.18 30.06
CA LYS A 5 3.55 14.29 29.02
C LYS A 5 4.46 13.07 29.01
N HIS A 6 3.89 11.88 29.23
CA HIS A 6 4.62 10.60 29.19
C HIS A 6 3.83 9.57 28.40
N PHE A 7 4.49 8.84 27.51
CA PHE A 7 3.92 7.66 26.90
C PHE A 7 3.80 6.55 27.93
N ARG A 8 2.66 5.86 27.83
CA ARG A 8 2.43 4.64 28.58
C ARG A 8 2.71 3.44 27.68
N PHE A 9 3.33 2.42 28.25
CA PHE A 9 3.75 1.19 27.57
C PHE A 9 3.05 0.00 28.19
N TYR A 10 2.67 -0.98 27.38
CA TYR A 10 2.21 -2.26 27.92
C TYR A 10 3.34 -2.98 28.65
N SER A 11 3.00 -3.65 29.75
CA SER A 11 3.94 -4.41 30.56
C SER A 11 3.26 -5.65 31.15
N ASN A 12 4.07 -6.58 31.63
CA ASN A 12 3.60 -7.72 32.41
C ASN A 12 4.59 -7.93 33.56
N ILE A 13 4.32 -7.30 34.70
CA ILE A 13 5.22 -7.29 35.87
C ILE A 13 4.42 -7.76 37.08
N GLU A 14 4.71 -8.98 37.52
CA GLU A 14 4.10 -9.52 38.72
C GLU A 14 4.67 -8.83 39.97
N THR A 15 3.78 -8.44 40.86
CA THR A 15 4.09 -7.82 42.15
C THR A 15 3.33 -8.53 43.26
N THR A 16 3.66 -8.24 44.51
CA THR A 16 2.93 -8.74 45.70
C THR A 16 1.45 -8.36 45.72
N TYR A 17 1.08 -7.30 44.99
CA TYR A 17 -0.23 -6.69 44.98
C TYR A 17 -1.08 -7.04 43.75
N GLY A 18 -0.47 -7.61 42.72
CA GLY A 18 -1.12 -7.86 41.43
C GLY A 18 -0.14 -7.73 40.28
N ASN A 19 -0.65 -7.42 39.09
CA ASN A 19 0.16 -7.31 37.87
C ASN A 19 0.14 -5.88 37.31
N ILE A 20 1.32 -5.33 37.03
CA ILE A 20 1.43 -4.04 36.33
C ILE A 20 1.21 -4.29 34.84
N THR A 21 0.06 -3.85 34.34
CA THR A 21 -0.38 -4.07 32.94
C THR A 21 0.11 -2.98 32.01
N SER A 22 0.47 -1.82 32.54
CA SER A 22 1.11 -0.75 31.79
C SER A 22 1.91 0.19 32.69
N ILE A 23 2.91 0.86 32.12
CA ILE A 23 3.91 1.65 32.85
C ILE A 23 4.39 2.84 32.03
N SER A 24 4.79 3.92 32.70
CA SER A 24 5.46 5.09 32.14
C SER A 24 6.64 5.48 33.03
N TYR A 25 7.28 6.62 32.76
CA TYR A 25 8.32 7.16 33.64
C TYR A 25 7.81 7.57 35.02
N GLU A 26 6.57 8.04 35.13
CA GLU A 26 6.03 8.67 36.33
C GLU A 26 4.82 7.93 36.92
N ASP A 27 4.28 6.92 36.22
CA ASP A 27 3.14 6.14 36.70
C ASP A 27 3.09 4.68 36.20
N ALA A 28 2.22 3.89 36.82
CA ALA A 28 1.87 2.54 36.37
C ALA A 28 0.38 2.25 36.60
N ILE A 29 -0.19 1.37 35.79
CA ILE A 29 -1.50 0.75 36.07
C ILE A 29 -1.27 -0.64 36.64
N LEU A 30 -1.71 -0.83 37.88
CA LEU A 30 -1.74 -2.11 38.57
C LEU A 30 -3.14 -2.71 38.48
N LYS A 31 -3.25 -3.92 37.92
CA LYS A 31 -4.43 -4.77 38.11
C LYS A 31 -4.25 -5.56 39.40
N ALA A 32 -5.01 -5.22 40.43
CA ALA A 32 -4.97 -5.91 41.71
C ALA A 32 -5.35 -7.39 41.54
N LYS A 33 -4.72 -8.27 42.33
CA LYS A 33 -4.96 -9.72 42.27
C LYS A 33 -6.37 -10.13 42.71
N ASP A 34 -6.98 -9.35 43.59
CA ASP A 34 -8.33 -9.57 44.12
C ASP A 34 -8.95 -8.24 44.63
N GLN A 35 -10.25 -8.29 44.94
CA GLN A 35 -11.00 -7.12 45.39
C GLN A 35 -10.55 -6.60 46.76
N GLU A 36 -10.09 -7.49 47.64
CA GLU A 36 -9.62 -7.11 48.97
C GLU A 36 -8.32 -6.31 48.88
N THR A 37 -7.37 -6.79 48.09
CA THR A 37 -6.12 -6.12 47.77
C THR A 37 -6.38 -4.76 47.13
N TYR A 38 -7.33 -4.69 46.19
CA TYR A 38 -7.76 -3.42 45.60
C TYR A 38 -8.23 -2.44 46.69
N LEU A 39 -9.17 -2.85 47.55
CA LEU A 39 -9.72 -2.00 48.61
C LEU A 39 -8.69 -1.56 49.65
N ASN A 40 -7.69 -2.39 49.92
CA ASN A 40 -6.59 -2.06 50.82
C ASN A 40 -5.65 -1.03 50.19
N LEU A 41 -5.22 -1.24 48.94
CA LEU A 41 -4.36 -0.31 48.22
C LEU A 41 -4.98 1.07 48.07
N VAL A 42 -6.30 1.15 47.89
CA VAL A 42 -7.05 2.42 47.79
C VAL A 42 -6.93 3.27 49.06
N LYS A 43 -6.71 2.65 50.23
CA LYS A 43 -6.63 3.34 51.52
C LYS A 43 -5.21 3.70 51.94
N GLU A 44 -4.20 3.17 51.26
CA GLU A 44 -2.80 3.39 51.58
C GLU A 44 -2.31 4.73 51.01
N GLU A 45 -1.60 5.52 51.82
CA GLU A 45 -1.02 6.78 51.38
C GLU A 45 0.32 6.60 50.64
N ASN A 46 1.03 5.50 50.91
CA ASN A 46 2.30 5.17 50.27
C ASN A 46 2.44 3.66 50.11
N ILE A 47 2.65 3.22 48.87
CA ILE A 47 2.85 1.82 48.52
C ILE A 47 4.26 1.68 47.97
N LEU A 48 5.06 0.78 48.55
CA LEU A 48 6.37 0.42 48.02
C LEU A 48 6.20 -0.75 47.07
N ILE A 49 6.56 -0.57 45.79
CA ILE A 49 6.54 -1.62 44.78
C ILE A 49 7.95 -1.86 44.26
N ASN A 50 8.34 -3.12 44.09
CA ASN A 50 9.60 -3.46 43.44
C ASN A 50 9.33 -3.68 41.95
N ILE A 51 10.02 -2.94 41.08
CA ILE A 51 10.00 -3.13 39.63
C ILE A 51 11.43 -3.41 39.18
N PHE A 52 11.73 -4.64 38.77
CA PHE A 52 13.05 -5.08 38.29
C PHE A 52 14.24 -4.63 39.17
N ASN A 53 14.11 -4.82 40.49
CA ASN A 53 15.10 -4.44 41.52
C ASN A 53 15.20 -2.94 41.82
N GLU A 54 14.25 -2.13 41.34
CA GLU A 54 14.07 -0.74 41.75
C GLU A 54 12.88 -0.66 42.72
N ASP A 55 13.14 -0.29 43.97
CA ASP A 55 12.10 -0.07 44.98
C ASP A 55 11.51 1.33 44.80
N ILE A 56 10.26 1.39 44.35
CA ILE A 56 9.59 2.63 43.96
C ILE A 56 8.49 2.92 44.97
N LYS A 57 8.56 4.10 45.58
CA LYS A 57 7.47 4.63 46.40
C LYS A 57 6.40 5.21 45.48
N THR A 58 5.16 4.78 45.71
CA THR A 58 4.03 5.14 44.87
C THR A 58 2.84 5.58 45.70
N LYS A 59 1.95 6.35 45.07
CA LYS A 59 0.68 6.78 45.66
C LYS A 59 -0.47 6.37 44.73
N PRO A 60 -1.55 5.75 45.25
CA PRO A 60 -2.70 5.44 44.43
C PRO A 60 -3.37 6.74 43.99
N TYR A 61 -3.70 6.84 42.70
CA TYR A 61 -4.41 7.95 42.10
C TYR A 61 -5.73 7.48 41.50
N PHE A 62 -6.79 8.20 41.82
CA PHE A 62 -8.14 7.93 41.36
C PHE A 62 -8.63 9.10 40.52
N ASP A 63 -8.80 8.86 39.23
CA ASP A 63 -9.60 9.75 38.41
C ASP A 63 -11.08 9.43 38.66
N ILE A 64 -11.72 10.25 39.51
CA ILE A 64 -13.13 10.12 39.92
C ILE A 64 -14.07 10.14 38.71
N ASN A 65 -13.61 10.64 37.55
CA ASN A 65 -14.40 10.70 36.32
C ASN A 65 -14.26 9.45 35.41
N LYS A 66 -13.39 8.50 35.75
CA LYS A 66 -13.15 7.26 34.98
C LYS A 66 -13.50 5.96 35.72
N THR A 67 -14.09 6.06 36.91
CA THR A 67 -14.49 4.88 37.69
C THR A 67 -15.76 4.25 37.11
N THR A 68 -15.60 3.29 36.22
CA THR A 68 -16.63 2.27 35.98
C THR A 68 -16.55 1.21 37.08
N THR A 69 -17.72 0.93 37.66
CA THR A 69 -17.97 -0.09 38.68
C THR A 69 -17.60 -1.48 38.15
N ASN A 70 -16.37 -1.94 38.43
CA ASN A 70 -15.86 -3.33 38.47
C ASN A 70 -14.37 -3.49 38.08
N ASN A 71 -13.64 -2.42 37.76
CA ASN A 71 -12.23 -2.56 37.39
C ASN A 71 -11.31 -2.57 38.62
N GLN A 72 -10.67 -3.72 38.88
CA GLN A 72 -9.57 -3.91 39.84
C GLN A 72 -8.27 -3.14 39.45
N ASN A 73 -8.37 -2.13 38.58
CA ASN A 73 -7.23 -1.37 38.08
C ASN A 73 -7.01 -0.12 38.93
N ILE A 74 -5.77 0.09 39.37
CA ILE A 74 -5.34 1.24 40.18
C ILE A 74 -4.20 1.93 39.44
N THR A 75 -4.27 3.26 39.31
CA THR A 75 -3.12 4.03 38.84
C THR A 75 -2.21 4.30 40.04
N LEU A 76 -0.93 3.95 39.93
CA LEU A 76 0.10 4.21 40.92
C LEU A 76 1.00 5.32 40.38
N LEU A 77 0.95 6.49 41.01
CA LEU A 77 1.85 7.61 40.71
C LEU A 77 3.17 7.40 41.45
N PHE A 78 4.29 7.54 40.77
CA PHE A 78 5.61 7.39 41.37
C PHE A 78 6.03 8.69 42.06
N GLU A 79 6.61 8.59 43.26
CA GLU A 79 7.17 9.79 43.93
C GLU A 79 8.39 10.35 43.18
N HIS A 80 9.15 9.46 42.52
CA HIS A 80 10.26 9.80 41.65
C HIS A 80 10.16 8.98 40.36
N PRO A 81 10.56 9.55 39.20
CA PRO A 81 10.54 8.81 37.96
C PRO A 81 11.43 7.56 38.01
N ILE A 82 10.98 6.47 37.40
CA ILE A 82 11.77 5.25 37.30
C ILE A 82 12.98 5.43 36.39
N SER A 83 14.00 4.61 36.60
CA SER A 83 15.15 4.60 35.69
C SER A 83 14.78 4.13 34.28
N LYS A 84 15.52 4.64 33.29
CA LYS A 84 15.38 4.22 31.88
C LYS A 84 15.58 2.70 31.71
N ASP A 85 16.52 2.11 32.44
CA ASP A 85 16.80 0.67 32.39
C ASP A 85 15.59 -0.14 32.89
N THR A 86 14.98 0.30 34.00
CA THR A 86 13.76 -0.32 34.55
C THR A 86 12.59 -0.21 33.56
N LEU A 87 12.38 0.96 32.95
CA LEU A 87 11.33 1.12 31.93
C LEU A 87 11.57 0.19 30.72
N GLN A 88 12.81 0.10 30.23
CA GLN A 88 13.14 -0.79 29.11
C GLN A 88 12.91 -2.27 29.44
N LYS A 89 13.25 -2.72 30.65
CA LYS A 89 12.94 -4.08 31.12
C LYS A 89 11.44 -4.32 31.22
N ALA A 90 10.68 -3.33 31.67
CA ALA A 90 9.23 -3.42 31.75
C ALA A 90 8.55 -3.49 30.37
N ILE A 91 9.00 -2.69 29.40
CA ILE A 91 8.56 -2.79 28.00
C ILE A 91 8.88 -4.18 27.44
N ALA A 92 10.06 -4.71 27.73
CA ALA A 92 10.51 -6.01 27.25
C ALA A 92 9.77 -7.20 27.92
N SER A 93 9.17 -6.99 29.10
CA SER A 93 8.42 -8.04 29.81
C SER A 93 7.06 -8.34 29.20
N TYR A 94 6.55 -7.42 28.38
CA TYR A 94 5.27 -7.58 27.71
C TYR A 94 5.30 -8.73 26.68
N PRO A 95 4.38 -9.71 26.75
CA PRO A 95 4.33 -10.78 25.77
C PRO A 95 3.95 -10.21 24.39
N LYS A 96 4.76 -10.54 23.38
CA LYS A 96 4.52 -10.14 21.99
C LYS A 96 3.83 -11.26 21.22
N PRO A 97 3.04 -10.94 20.18
CA PRO A 97 2.47 -11.96 19.30
C PRO A 97 3.57 -12.80 18.66
N LYS A 98 3.30 -14.09 18.51
CA LYS A 98 4.25 -15.01 17.90
C LYS A 98 4.30 -14.80 16.39
N HIS A 99 5.52 -14.56 15.89
CA HIS A 99 5.79 -14.42 14.47
C HIS A 99 6.23 -15.75 13.85
N ILE A 100 5.53 -16.20 12.81
CA ILE A 100 5.93 -17.37 12.01
C ILE A 100 6.92 -16.91 10.95
N GLN A 101 8.20 -17.23 11.12
CA GLN A 101 9.19 -17.06 10.06
C GLN A 101 9.08 -18.20 9.04
N VAL A 102 9.11 -17.84 7.76
CA VAL A 102 9.10 -18.79 6.64
C VAL A 102 10.35 -18.56 5.82
N LYS A 103 11.14 -19.63 5.61
CA LYS A 103 12.24 -19.61 4.65
C LYS A 103 11.66 -19.80 3.25
N PRO A 104 12.09 -18.99 2.25
CA PRO A 104 11.64 -19.14 0.87
C PRO A 104 11.85 -20.58 0.37
N LYS A 105 10.88 -21.11 -0.38
CA LYS A 105 11.00 -22.43 -1.04
C LYS A 105 12.05 -22.39 -2.15
N PHE A 106 12.09 -21.29 -2.89
CA PHE A 106 13.04 -20.98 -3.95
C PHE A 106 13.72 -19.66 -3.65
N ASN A 107 14.97 -19.50 -4.10
CA ASN A 107 15.65 -18.21 -4.08
C ASN A 107 15.90 -17.71 -5.51
N ILE A 108 15.04 -16.81 -5.97
CA ILE A 108 15.13 -16.26 -7.33
C ILE A 108 16.34 -15.33 -7.52
N GLU A 109 17.06 -14.96 -6.45
CA GLU A 109 18.26 -14.11 -6.52
C GLU A 109 19.51 -14.84 -7.04
N GLN A 110 19.59 -16.17 -6.89
CA GLN A 110 20.78 -16.95 -7.25
C GLN A 110 20.79 -17.38 -8.72
N THR A 111 19.66 -17.27 -9.39
CA THR A 111 19.53 -17.56 -10.81
C THR A 111 19.65 -16.25 -11.59
N ASN A 112 20.44 -16.23 -12.66
CA ASN A 112 20.52 -15.13 -13.64
C ASN A 112 19.18 -14.89 -14.39
N THR A 113 18.05 -15.16 -13.74
CA THR A 113 16.68 -15.14 -14.29
C THR A 113 16.33 -13.76 -14.80
N ILE A 114 16.63 -12.71 -14.02
CA ILE A 114 16.37 -11.33 -14.44
C ILE A 114 17.23 -10.95 -15.67
N GLU A 115 18.44 -11.51 -15.78
CA GLU A 115 19.36 -11.26 -16.90
C GLU A 115 19.04 -12.09 -18.14
N SER A 116 18.30 -13.19 -17.99
CA SER A 116 17.93 -14.12 -19.05
C SER A 116 16.45 -14.09 -19.42
N PHE A 117 15.69 -13.12 -18.88
CA PHE A 117 14.28 -12.95 -19.17
C PHE A 117 14.11 -12.30 -20.56
N GLU A 118 13.51 -13.03 -21.50
CA GLU A 118 13.44 -12.68 -22.93
C GLU A 118 12.67 -11.37 -23.21
N ALA A 119 11.76 -10.95 -22.30
CA ALA A 119 11.10 -9.64 -22.42
C ALA A 119 12.05 -8.45 -22.35
N HIS A 120 13.31 -8.69 -21.93
CA HIS A 120 14.36 -7.69 -22.05
C HIS A 120 14.55 -7.25 -23.49
N ASP A 121 14.46 -8.11 -24.51
CA ASP A 121 14.87 -7.73 -25.87
C ASP A 121 13.93 -6.69 -26.50
N PHE A 122 12.62 -6.88 -26.41
CA PHE A 122 11.66 -5.89 -26.92
C PHE A 122 11.80 -4.56 -26.19
N VAL A 123 11.79 -4.57 -24.86
CA VAL A 123 11.85 -3.34 -24.06
C VAL A 123 13.21 -2.64 -24.20
N LYS A 124 14.32 -3.38 -24.18
CA LYS A 124 15.69 -2.87 -24.38
C LYS A 124 15.88 -2.22 -25.74
N ASN A 125 15.23 -2.75 -26.78
CA ASN A 125 15.28 -2.15 -28.12
C ASN A 125 14.39 -0.91 -28.24
N THR A 126 13.28 -0.88 -27.48
CA THR A 126 12.26 0.15 -27.57
C THR A 126 12.53 1.36 -26.67
N VAL A 127 13.04 1.18 -25.46
CA VAL A 127 13.32 2.26 -24.50
C VAL A 127 14.29 3.31 -25.05
N PRO A 128 15.42 2.96 -25.70
CA PRO A 128 16.31 3.95 -26.32
C PRO A 128 15.61 4.79 -27.39
N ILE A 129 14.71 4.17 -28.17
CA ILE A 129 13.90 4.86 -29.17
C ILE A 129 13.00 5.87 -28.47
N ILE A 130 12.29 5.46 -27.41
CA ILE A 130 11.42 6.35 -26.66
C ILE A 130 12.19 7.52 -26.03
N MET A 131 13.36 7.26 -25.44
CA MET A 131 14.20 8.30 -24.84
C MET A 131 14.63 9.36 -25.86
N GLU A 132 14.99 8.95 -27.07
CA GLU A 132 15.32 9.90 -28.14
C GLU A 132 14.08 10.67 -28.61
N LEU A 133 12.90 10.05 -28.67
CA LEU A 133 11.66 10.76 -29.04
C LEU A 133 11.24 11.81 -28.00
N LEU A 134 11.59 11.58 -26.74
CA LEU A 134 11.37 12.48 -25.62
C LEU A 134 12.39 13.63 -25.55
N ASP A 135 13.58 13.47 -26.14
CA ASP A 135 14.60 14.53 -26.14
C ASP A 135 14.14 15.73 -26.98
N GLU A 136 14.06 16.90 -26.35
CA GLU A 136 13.75 18.16 -27.05
C GLU A 136 14.83 18.49 -28.09
N ASN A 137 16.06 18.00 -27.90
CA ASN A 137 17.18 18.21 -28.80
C ASN A 137 17.29 17.17 -29.92
N THR A 138 16.36 16.21 -30.02
CA THR A 138 16.43 15.23 -31.12
C THR A 138 16.19 15.87 -32.49
N ASN A 139 16.85 15.32 -33.51
CA ASN A 139 16.83 15.82 -34.88
C ASN A 139 16.37 14.73 -35.87
N THR A 140 16.13 15.15 -37.12
CA THR A 140 15.62 14.28 -38.19
C THR A 140 16.50 13.06 -38.45
N ASP A 141 17.82 13.18 -38.36
CA ASP A 141 18.75 12.07 -38.63
C ASP A 141 18.70 11.01 -37.53
N ARG A 142 18.58 11.43 -36.27
CA ARG A 142 18.43 10.51 -35.13
C ARG A 142 17.09 9.78 -35.16
N ILE A 143 15.98 10.48 -35.40
CA ILE A 143 14.66 9.84 -35.55
C ILE A 143 14.63 8.90 -36.75
N TYR A 144 15.23 9.29 -37.89
CA TYR A 144 15.33 8.42 -39.07
C TYR A 144 16.07 7.11 -38.77
N ALA A 145 17.20 7.18 -38.05
CA ALA A 145 17.97 5.99 -37.68
C ALA A 145 17.17 5.01 -36.81
N LEU A 146 16.24 5.51 -36.00
CA LEU A 146 15.39 4.70 -35.13
C LEU A 146 14.22 4.06 -35.89
N ILE A 147 13.51 4.83 -36.73
CA ILE A 147 12.35 4.33 -37.51
C ILE A 147 12.77 3.26 -38.52
N ARG A 148 13.98 3.36 -39.09
CA ARG A 148 14.51 2.36 -40.04
C ARG A 148 14.60 0.94 -39.46
N ASN A 149 14.62 0.82 -38.13
CA ASN A 149 14.64 -0.48 -37.45
C ASN A 149 13.21 -1.01 -37.15
N MET A 150 12.16 -0.31 -37.58
CA MET A 150 10.74 -0.66 -37.42
C MET A 150 10.01 -0.62 -38.78
N PRO A 151 10.14 -1.65 -39.63
CA PRO A 151 9.69 -1.61 -41.04
C PRO A 151 8.19 -1.33 -41.22
N ASN A 152 7.35 -1.85 -40.32
CA ASN A 152 5.90 -1.64 -40.35
C ASN A 152 5.53 -0.16 -40.08
N LEU A 153 6.26 0.48 -39.14
CA LEU A 153 6.08 1.90 -38.84
C LEU A 153 6.58 2.78 -40.00
N GLU A 154 7.69 2.40 -40.62
CA GLU A 154 8.19 3.09 -41.83
C GLU A 154 7.13 3.11 -42.93
N GLU A 155 6.48 1.97 -43.20
CA GLU A 155 5.41 1.88 -44.20
C GLU A 155 4.19 2.76 -43.83
N ASP A 156 3.75 2.74 -42.57
CA ASP A 156 2.63 3.55 -42.08
C ASP A 156 2.92 5.06 -42.18
N ILE A 157 4.15 5.48 -41.83
CA ILE A 157 4.58 6.88 -41.92
C ILE A 157 4.61 7.34 -43.39
N LEU A 158 5.14 6.53 -44.30
CA LEU A 158 5.17 6.84 -45.74
C LEU A 158 3.75 6.97 -46.31
N LYS A 159 2.85 6.04 -45.97
CA LYS A 159 1.43 6.13 -46.35
C LYS A 159 0.77 7.41 -45.83
N LEU A 160 0.99 7.76 -44.56
CA LEU A 160 0.46 8.99 -43.97
C LEU A 160 1.05 10.25 -44.62
N ALA A 161 2.35 10.27 -44.92
CA ALA A 161 3.02 11.39 -45.58
C ALA A 161 2.47 11.64 -46.98
N ASN A 162 2.20 10.56 -47.72
CA ASN A 162 1.59 10.61 -49.05
C ASN A 162 0.12 11.05 -49.01
N ASN A 163 -0.63 10.69 -47.96
CA ASN A 163 -2.04 11.05 -47.79
C ASN A 163 -2.27 12.44 -47.17
N ALA A 164 -1.32 12.98 -46.40
CA ALA A 164 -1.50 14.24 -45.65
C ALA A 164 -1.71 15.48 -46.53
N TYR A 165 -1.34 15.41 -47.81
CA TYR A 165 -1.59 16.46 -48.80
C TYR A 165 -1.81 15.82 -50.17
N SER A 166 -3.02 15.38 -50.46
CA SER A 166 -3.44 14.79 -51.74
C SER A 166 -3.27 15.73 -52.97
N ASN A 167 -2.83 16.97 -52.78
CA ASN A 167 -2.72 18.00 -53.82
C ASN A 167 -1.29 18.41 -54.23
N LYS A 168 -0.23 17.73 -53.73
CA LYS A 168 1.15 17.96 -54.22
C LYS A 168 1.69 16.66 -54.79
N GLY A 169 1.77 16.58 -56.13
CA GLY A 169 2.14 15.40 -56.93
C GLY A 169 3.59 14.91 -56.77
N ILE A 170 4.10 14.88 -55.55
CA ILE A 170 5.39 14.29 -55.19
C ILE A 170 5.09 13.15 -54.22
N GLU A 171 5.28 11.93 -54.72
CA GLU A 171 5.26 10.71 -53.92
C GLU A 171 6.53 10.64 -53.09
N ILE A 172 6.38 10.44 -51.78
CA ILE A 172 7.46 10.28 -50.82
C ILE A 172 7.78 8.80 -50.68
N ASN A 173 9.03 8.45 -50.96
CA ASN A 173 9.54 7.09 -50.91
C ASN A 173 10.60 6.88 -49.81
N ASP A 174 10.97 7.93 -49.07
CA ASP A 174 11.97 7.86 -48.00
C ASP A 174 11.51 8.56 -46.72
N ILE A 175 11.93 8.02 -45.57
CA ILE A 175 11.50 8.51 -44.25
C ILE A 175 12.03 9.91 -43.95
N LYS A 176 13.19 10.34 -44.46
CA LYS A 176 13.69 11.70 -44.19
C LYS A 176 12.76 12.74 -44.81
N SER A 177 12.36 12.52 -46.06
CA SER A 177 11.36 13.34 -46.75
C SER A 177 10.00 13.28 -46.06
N ALA A 178 9.58 12.11 -45.56
CA ALA A 178 8.35 11.95 -44.79
C ALA A 178 8.38 12.76 -43.48
N ILE A 179 9.51 12.75 -42.77
CA ILE A 179 9.71 13.54 -41.52
C ILE A 179 9.63 15.04 -41.81
N ILE A 180 10.24 15.50 -42.90
CA ILE A 180 10.17 16.91 -43.32
C ILE A 180 8.73 17.31 -43.64
N ARG A 181 7.96 16.45 -44.34
CA ARG A 181 6.58 16.75 -44.76
C ARG A 181 5.56 16.70 -43.62
N LEU A 182 5.68 15.72 -42.73
CA LEU A 182 4.76 15.53 -41.61
C LEU A 182 5.13 16.39 -40.39
N GLY A 183 6.40 16.78 -40.28
CA GLY A 183 6.96 17.48 -39.13
C GLY A 183 7.36 16.52 -38.01
N LEU A 184 8.43 16.88 -37.31
CA LEU A 184 9.05 16.05 -36.26
C LEU A 184 8.07 15.66 -35.14
N LEU A 185 7.23 16.61 -34.69
CA LEU A 185 6.25 16.37 -33.62
C LEU A 185 5.22 15.30 -34.00
N ARG A 186 4.76 15.28 -35.25
CA ARG A 186 3.77 14.31 -35.72
C ARG A 186 4.39 12.92 -35.87
N ILE A 187 5.63 12.85 -36.34
CA ILE A 187 6.39 11.59 -36.42
C ILE A 187 6.64 11.03 -35.03
N ARG A 188 7.04 11.87 -34.07
CA ARG A 188 7.23 11.45 -32.67
C ARG A 188 5.95 10.81 -32.12
N LYS A 189 4.80 11.46 -32.32
CA LYS A 189 3.51 10.92 -31.89
C LYS A 189 3.18 9.57 -32.54
N LEU A 190 3.32 9.44 -33.86
CA LEU A 190 3.03 8.20 -34.59
C LEU A 190 3.96 7.05 -34.17
N THR A 191 5.25 7.34 -34.00
CA THR A 191 6.24 6.35 -33.55
C THR A 191 5.91 5.86 -32.15
N MET A 192 5.56 6.77 -31.24
CA MET A 192 5.12 6.43 -29.89
C MET A 192 3.82 5.60 -29.87
N GLU A 193 2.86 5.88 -30.75
CA GLU A 193 1.63 5.09 -30.89
C GLU A 193 1.89 3.69 -31.46
N ALA A 194 2.83 3.54 -32.39
CA ALA A 194 3.23 2.22 -32.89
C ALA A 194 3.96 1.39 -31.83
N ILE A 195 4.90 2.00 -31.11
CA ILE A 195 5.59 1.37 -29.99
C ILE A 195 4.60 0.88 -28.93
N SER A 196 3.62 1.71 -28.55
CA SER A 196 2.58 1.30 -27.59
C SER A 196 1.78 0.10 -28.08
N ARG A 197 1.37 0.09 -29.37
CA ARG A 197 0.66 -1.05 -29.98
C ARG A 197 1.52 -2.32 -30.02
N GLU A 198 2.77 -2.23 -30.43
CA GLU A 198 3.71 -3.37 -30.45
C GLU A 198 3.95 -3.92 -29.03
N SER A 199 4.03 -3.03 -28.04
CA SER A 199 4.17 -3.41 -26.63
C SER A 199 3.00 -4.27 -26.16
N VAL A 200 1.77 -3.85 -26.47
CA VAL A 200 0.57 -4.63 -26.10
C VAL A 200 0.55 -5.98 -26.82
N LEU A 201 0.90 -6.03 -28.12
CA LEU A 201 0.99 -7.30 -28.87
C LEU A 201 2.03 -8.25 -28.27
N TYR A 202 3.18 -7.73 -27.84
CA TYR A 202 4.19 -8.51 -27.15
C TYR A 202 3.64 -9.12 -25.85
N TYR A 203 3.02 -8.30 -24.99
CA TYR A 203 2.42 -8.77 -23.75
C TYR A 203 1.26 -9.75 -23.95
N LYS A 204 0.48 -9.61 -25.03
CA LYS A 204 -0.56 -10.57 -25.42
C LYS A 204 0.00 -11.97 -25.61
N ASP A 205 1.15 -12.08 -26.27
CA ASP A 205 1.80 -13.37 -26.52
C ASP A 205 2.35 -14.01 -25.24
N GLU A 206 2.95 -13.22 -24.36
CA GLU A 206 3.46 -13.66 -23.04
C GLU A 206 2.32 -14.06 -22.08
N LEU A 207 1.16 -13.41 -22.20
CA LEU A 207 -0.01 -13.61 -21.34
C LEU A 207 -1.05 -14.58 -21.93
N LYS A 208 -0.70 -15.43 -22.90
CA LYS A 208 -1.65 -16.39 -23.51
C LYS A 208 -2.40 -17.26 -22.47
N ASP A 209 -1.71 -17.68 -21.41
CA ASP A 209 -2.29 -18.44 -20.28
C ASP A 209 -3.04 -17.56 -19.25
N LEU A 210 -3.00 -16.23 -19.43
CA LEU A 210 -3.52 -15.18 -18.55
C LEU A 210 -4.34 -14.14 -19.33
N SER A 211 -5.10 -14.56 -20.35
CA SER A 211 -5.89 -13.65 -21.22
C SER A 211 -6.87 -12.74 -20.46
N GLU A 212 -7.27 -13.10 -19.24
CA GLU A 212 -8.08 -12.25 -18.36
C GLU A 212 -7.31 -11.01 -17.86
N LEU A 213 -5.99 -11.13 -17.68
CA LEU A 213 -5.12 -10.03 -17.26
C LEU A 213 -4.81 -9.06 -18.39
N GLU A 214 -4.74 -9.52 -19.63
CA GLU A 214 -4.54 -8.64 -20.79
C GLU A 214 -5.62 -7.55 -20.85
N THR A 215 -6.89 -7.95 -20.74
CA THR A 215 -8.03 -7.01 -20.69
C THR A 215 -7.94 -6.08 -19.47
N ALA A 216 -7.50 -6.60 -18.31
CA ALA A 216 -7.37 -5.82 -17.09
C ALA A 216 -6.29 -4.74 -17.18
N LEU A 217 -5.14 -5.07 -17.77
CA LEU A 217 -4.02 -4.14 -17.94
C LEU A 217 -4.37 -3.05 -18.96
N ILE A 218 -5.01 -3.40 -20.09
CA ILE A 218 -5.45 -2.40 -21.08
C ILE A 218 -6.46 -1.42 -20.46
N LEU A 219 -7.43 -1.92 -19.70
CA LEU A 219 -8.37 -1.06 -18.98
C LEU A 219 -7.66 -0.19 -17.93
N GLN A 220 -6.72 -0.77 -17.18
CA GLN A 220 -5.95 -0.06 -16.18
C GLN A 220 -5.16 1.10 -16.81
N THR A 221 -4.53 0.86 -17.96
CA THR A 221 -3.82 1.90 -18.73
C THR A 221 -4.75 3.02 -19.16
N ALA A 222 -5.94 2.70 -19.68
CA ALA A 222 -6.93 3.72 -20.08
C ALA A 222 -7.39 4.57 -18.88
N ILE A 223 -7.66 3.94 -17.73
CA ILE A 223 -8.02 4.68 -16.50
C ILE A 223 -6.85 5.55 -16.03
N PHE A 224 -5.63 5.01 -16.02
CA PHE A 224 -4.42 5.73 -15.62
C PHE A 224 -4.22 6.99 -16.46
N ASP A 225 -4.23 6.87 -17.80
CA ASP A 225 -4.04 8.01 -18.70
C ASP A 225 -5.12 9.07 -18.48
N LYS A 226 -6.39 8.64 -18.32
CA LYS A 226 -7.50 9.57 -18.05
C LYS A 226 -7.32 10.35 -16.76
N VAL A 227 -6.88 9.70 -15.68
CA VAL A 227 -6.62 10.38 -14.41
C VAL A 227 -5.43 11.32 -14.53
N CYS A 228 -4.34 10.91 -15.18
CA CYS A 228 -3.17 11.76 -15.40
C CYS A 228 -3.51 13.04 -16.18
N GLN A 229 -4.33 12.93 -17.23
CA GLN A 229 -4.85 14.09 -17.98
C GLN A 229 -5.63 15.05 -17.07
N MET A 230 -6.41 14.54 -16.12
CA MET A 230 -7.18 15.35 -15.19
C MET A 230 -6.31 16.12 -14.20
N ILE A 231 -5.23 15.51 -13.71
CA ILE A 231 -4.34 16.12 -12.71
C ILE A 231 -3.17 16.90 -13.33
N SER A 232 -3.21 17.12 -14.66
CA SER A 232 -2.18 17.84 -15.43
C SER A 232 -0.77 17.25 -15.32
N VAL A 233 -0.66 15.93 -15.16
CA VAL A 233 0.61 15.24 -15.38
C VAL A 233 0.79 15.10 -16.89
N SER A 234 1.93 15.55 -17.41
CA SER A 234 2.27 15.38 -18.83
C SER A 234 2.37 13.90 -19.15
N THR A 235 1.32 13.30 -19.71
CA THR A 235 1.39 11.93 -20.19
C THR A 235 2.09 11.89 -21.53
N ASN A 236 3.11 11.05 -21.63
CA ASN A 236 3.54 10.50 -22.91
C ASN A 236 3.05 9.04 -22.96
N ARG A 237 2.83 8.54 -24.18
CA ARG A 237 2.51 7.14 -24.49
C ARG A 237 3.48 6.12 -23.88
N ILE A 238 4.65 6.55 -23.39
CA ILE A 238 5.53 5.66 -22.61
C ILE A 238 4.87 5.17 -21.32
N TYR A 239 4.01 5.96 -20.69
CA TYR A 239 3.32 5.50 -19.49
C TYR A 239 2.37 4.34 -19.79
N ASP A 240 1.86 4.24 -21.02
CA ASP A 240 1.07 3.08 -21.44
C ASP A 240 1.93 1.81 -21.33
N LEU A 241 3.15 1.83 -21.88
CA LEU A 241 4.12 0.74 -21.77
C LEU A 241 4.49 0.47 -20.30
N LEU A 242 4.81 1.51 -19.52
CA LEU A 242 5.22 1.35 -18.13
C LEU A 242 4.12 0.74 -17.25
N ILE A 243 2.84 1.07 -17.50
CA ILE A 243 1.70 0.48 -16.78
C ILE A 243 1.53 -1.00 -17.16
N LEU A 244 1.68 -1.35 -18.45
CA LEU A 244 1.64 -2.75 -18.89
C LEU A 244 2.78 -3.57 -18.24
N SER A 245 3.98 -2.98 -18.17
CA SER A 245 5.16 -3.56 -17.55
C SER A 245 5.05 -3.78 -16.03
N MET A 246 3.97 -3.29 -15.37
CA MET A 246 3.68 -3.69 -13.99
C MET A 246 3.44 -5.20 -13.82
N ILE A 247 3.24 -5.95 -14.91
CA ILE A 247 3.09 -7.41 -14.88
C ILE A 247 4.42 -8.17 -14.98
N ASP A 248 5.54 -7.49 -15.30
CA ASP A 248 6.82 -8.17 -15.61
C ASP A 248 7.35 -9.02 -14.46
N GLY A 249 7.17 -8.58 -13.21
CA GLY A 249 7.55 -9.32 -12.02
C GLY A 249 6.80 -10.65 -11.90
N LEU A 250 5.56 -10.73 -12.39
CA LEU A 250 4.83 -12.00 -12.49
C LEU A 250 5.38 -12.86 -13.63
N LEU A 251 5.65 -12.26 -14.80
CA LEU A 251 6.21 -12.98 -15.94
C LEU A 251 7.59 -13.57 -15.63
N ILE A 252 8.43 -12.85 -14.89
CA ILE A 252 9.73 -13.35 -14.37
C ILE A 252 9.53 -14.59 -13.48
N ILE A 253 8.52 -14.58 -12.61
CA ILE A 253 8.18 -15.77 -11.79
C ILE A 253 7.75 -16.94 -12.68
N ILE A 254 6.91 -16.69 -13.69
CA ILE A 254 6.43 -17.73 -14.60
C ILE A 254 7.57 -18.32 -15.42
N ASP A 255 8.44 -17.48 -15.97
CA ASP A 255 9.64 -17.89 -16.71
C ASP A 255 10.59 -18.71 -15.83
N PHE A 256 10.85 -18.24 -14.61
CA PHE A 256 11.63 -19.00 -13.62
C PHE A 256 11.05 -20.40 -13.41
N LEU A 257 9.73 -20.51 -13.21
CA LEU A 257 9.07 -21.79 -13.00
C LEU A 257 9.15 -22.68 -14.26
N ASN A 258 9.00 -22.11 -15.46
CA ASN A 258 9.12 -22.83 -16.71
C ASN A 258 10.53 -23.42 -16.91
N LYS A 259 11.57 -22.61 -16.72
CA LYS A 259 12.98 -23.04 -16.85
C LYS A 259 13.37 -24.10 -15.81
N ASN A 260 12.74 -24.09 -14.63
CA ASN A 260 13.00 -25.07 -13.57
C ASN A 260 12.02 -26.25 -13.57
N ASN A 261 11.04 -26.31 -14.47
CA ASN A 261 10.09 -27.44 -14.58
C ASN A 261 10.75 -28.69 -15.19
N ASP A 262 11.78 -28.53 -16.03
CA ASP A 262 12.48 -29.67 -16.66
C ASP A 262 13.36 -30.47 -15.70
N THR A 263 13.67 -29.91 -14.52
CA THR A 263 14.44 -30.57 -13.46
C THR A 263 13.59 -30.82 -12.21
N GLN A 264 12.84 -31.93 -12.23
CA GLN A 264 12.32 -32.68 -11.08
C GLN A 264 11.35 -31.97 -10.09
N THR A 265 10.05 -32.33 -10.17
CA THR A 265 9.06 -32.67 -9.09
C THR A 265 7.64 -32.11 -9.34
N ASN A 266 6.60 -32.88 -8.96
CA ASN A 266 5.16 -32.48 -8.98
C ASN A 266 4.86 -31.14 -8.26
N THR A 267 5.79 -30.67 -7.45
CA THR A 267 5.68 -29.45 -6.64
C THR A 267 5.75 -28.18 -7.50
N THR A 268 6.62 -28.09 -8.51
CA THR A 268 6.78 -26.88 -9.34
C THR A 268 5.55 -26.63 -10.22
N HIS A 269 4.96 -27.69 -10.79
CA HIS A 269 3.70 -27.59 -11.55
C HIS A 269 2.53 -27.08 -10.68
N THR A 270 2.44 -27.58 -9.43
CA THR A 270 1.42 -27.15 -8.47
C THR A 270 1.59 -25.66 -8.11
N ILE A 271 2.83 -25.21 -7.89
CA ILE A 271 3.14 -23.81 -7.57
C ILE A 271 2.84 -22.89 -8.75
N LYS A 272 3.20 -23.29 -9.98
CA LYS A 272 2.83 -22.52 -11.19
C LYS A 272 1.31 -22.36 -11.29
N SER A 273 0.56 -23.43 -11.06
CA SER A 273 -0.89 -23.41 -11.09
C SER A 273 -1.48 -22.49 -10.01
N GLN A 274 -0.90 -22.50 -8.81
CA GLN A 274 -1.26 -21.58 -7.72
C GLN A 274 -0.98 -20.13 -8.10
N ILE A 275 0.23 -19.79 -8.57
CA ILE A 275 0.58 -18.43 -8.98
C ILE A 275 -0.34 -17.89 -10.08
N LEU A 276 -0.61 -18.70 -11.11
CA LEU A 276 -1.55 -18.33 -12.17
C LEU A 276 -2.94 -18.08 -11.58
N ASN A 277 -3.44 -18.98 -10.72
CA ASN A 277 -4.72 -18.80 -10.04
C ASN A 277 -4.79 -17.56 -9.14
N MET A 278 -3.68 -17.18 -8.51
CA MET A 278 -3.53 -15.98 -7.68
C MET A 278 -3.28 -14.70 -8.50
N SER A 279 -3.24 -14.81 -9.84
CA SER A 279 -3.02 -13.68 -10.73
C SER A 279 -4.17 -13.46 -11.72
N LYS A 280 -5.10 -14.41 -11.89
CA LYS A 280 -6.18 -14.34 -12.90
C LYS A 280 -7.13 -13.13 -12.83
N SER A 281 -7.21 -12.45 -11.70
CA SER A 281 -8.10 -11.29 -11.54
C SER A 281 -7.43 -10.11 -10.84
N PRO A 282 -7.90 -8.87 -11.07
CA PRO A 282 -7.33 -7.68 -10.43
C PRO A 282 -7.27 -7.76 -8.90
N SER A 283 -8.34 -8.24 -8.23
CA SER A 283 -8.33 -8.45 -6.77
C SER A 283 -7.18 -9.35 -6.32
N LYS A 284 -6.95 -10.47 -7.05
CA LYS A 284 -5.91 -11.44 -6.68
C LYS A 284 -4.53 -10.92 -7.01
N LEU A 285 -4.34 -10.34 -8.20
CA LEU A 285 -3.09 -9.75 -8.65
C LEU A 285 -2.57 -8.72 -7.63
N TYR A 286 -3.45 -7.82 -7.18
CA TYR A 286 -3.08 -6.77 -6.25
C TYR A 286 -3.28 -7.14 -4.77
N SER A 287 -3.68 -8.37 -4.44
CA SER A 287 -3.92 -8.75 -3.04
C SER A 287 -2.65 -8.78 -2.20
N TYR A 288 -2.77 -8.39 -0.93
CA TYR A 288 -1.70 -8.52 0.07
C TYR A 288 -1.32 -9.99 0.31
N VAL A 289 -2.30 -10.89 0.25
CA VAL A 289 -2.11 -12.34 0.42
C VAL A 289 -1.24 -12.92 -0.70
N SER A 290 -1.42 -12.51 -1.96
CA SER A 290 -0.53 -12.91 -3.06
C SER A 290 0.91 -12.46 -2.78
N ARG A 291 1.13 -11.24 -2.28
CA ARG A 291 2.48 -10.77 -1.90
C ARG A 291 3.11 -11.63 -0.80
N ILE A 292 2.32 -12.10 0.17
CA ILE A 292 2.81 -13.02 1.22
C ILE A 292 3.21 -14.36 0.60
N PHE A 293 2.33 -14.94 -0.21
CA PHE A 293 2.58 -16.23 -0.85
C PHE A 293 3.84 -16.20 -1.71
N GLU A 294 4.02 -15.16 -2.50
CA GLU A 294 5.20 -14.99 -3.35
C GLU A 294 6.47 -14.79 -2.52
N LYS A 295 6.45 -13.95 -1.47
CA LYS A 295 7.61 -13.80 -0.57
C LYS A 295 8.01 -15.11 0.09
N ASP A 296 7.02 -15.86 0.58
CA ASP A 296 7.25 -17.14 1.25
C ASP A 296 7.65 -18.25 0.26
N THR A 297 7.36 -18.09 -1.03
CA THR A 297 7.72 -19.05 -2.09
C THR A 297 9.05 -18.72 -2.76
N PHE A 298 9.30 -17.46 -3.10
CA PHE A 298 10.44 -17.02 -3.94
C PHE A 298 11.41 -16.06 -3.24
N GLY A 299 11.09 -15.61 -2.02
CA GLY A 299 11.87 -14.61 -1.27
C GLY A 299 11.58 -13.17 -1.66
N LYS A 300 10.92 -12.95 -2.81
CA LYS A 300 10.50 -11.65 -3.33
C LYS A 300 9.04 -11.70 -3.79
N ASP A 301 8.37 -10.55 -3.74
CA ASP A 301 7.06 -10.37 -4.38
C ASP A 301 7.23 -9.71 -5.76
N VAL A 302 6.16 -9.69 -6.57
CA VAL A 302 6.22 -9.09 -7.92
C VAL A 302 6.55 -7.60 -7.91
N ILE A 303 6.23 -6.86 -6.85
CA ILE A 303 6.52 -5.42 -6.78
C ILE A 303 8.02 -5.20 -6.66
N ARG A 304 8.69 -6.01 -5.83
CA ARG A 304 10.15 -5.99 -5.73
C ARG A 304 10.81 -6.47 -7.02
N LEU A 305 10.28 -7.51 -7.65
CA LEU A 305 10.79 -7.98 -8.95
C LEU A 305 10.61 -6.92 -10.04
N ASN A 306 9.47 -6.24 -10.10
CA ASN A 306 9.25 -5.09 -10.99
C ASN A 306 10.29 -4.00 -10.74
N LYS A 307 10.53 -3.63 -9.48
CA LYS A 307 11.53 -2.61 -9.15
C LYS A 307 12.91 -2.98 -9.70
N GLU A 308 13.36 -4.21 -9.43
CA GLU A 308 14.65 -4.71 -9.90
C GLU A 308 14.72 -4.86 -11.43
N TYR A 309 13.62 -5.20 -12.08
CA TYR A 309 13.52 -5.24 -13.54
C TYR A 309 13.59 -3.83 -14.14
N PHE A 310 12.79 -2.89 -13.65
CA PHE A 310 12.76 -1.54 -14.17
C PHE A 310 14.09 -0.81 -13.97
N ASP A 311 14.77 -0.98 -12.82
CA ASP A 311 16.11 -0.40 -12.59
C ASP A 311 17.11 -0.82 -13.70
N ARG A 312 16.96 -2.03 -14.24
CA ARG A 312 17.87 -2.62 -15.22
C ARG A 312 17.47 -2.36 -16.67
N VAL A 313 16.20 -2.08 -16.94
CA VAL A 313 15.65 -2.07 -18.30
C VAL A 313 15.09 -0.70 -18.69
N PHE A 314 14.39 -0.03 -17.79
CA PHE A 314 13.75 1.26 -18.01
C PHE A 314 14.56 2.42 -17.43
N TYR A 315 15.89 2.41 -17.61
CA TYR A 315 16.81 3.45 -17.12
C TYR A 315 16.22 4.84 -17.38
N GLY A 316 16.10 5.68 -16.34
CA GLY A 316 15.52 7.03 -16.44
C GLY A 316 14.04 7.16 -16.02
N PHE A 317 13.35 6.07 -15.70
CA PHE A 317 11.96 6.09 -15.18
C PHE A 317 11.86 5.76 -13.68
N GLU A 318 12.88 6.12 -12.89
CA GLU A 318 12.94 5.80 -11.45
C GLU A 318 11.71 6.29 -10.67
N ASP A 319 11.20 7.47 -11.01
CA ASP A 319 10.03 8.08 -10.35
C ASP A 319 8.76 7.27 -10.58
N PHE A 320 8.62 6.62 -11.75
CA PHE A 320 7.49 5.73 -12.02
C PHE A 320 7.52 4.48 -11.12
N ILE A 321 8.71 3.90 -10.91
CA ILE A 321 8.87 2.71 -10.06
C ILE A 321 8.53 3.03 -8.61
N LYS A 322 9.05 4.15 -8.10
CA LYS A 322 8.73 4.65 -6.75
C LYS A 322 7.24 4.93 -6.63
N ALA A 323 6.62 5.47 -7.69
CA ALA A 323 5.19 5.71 -7.76
C ALA A 323 4.37 4.41 -7.73
N ILE A 324 4.82 3.31 -8.36
CA ILE A 324 4.18 2.00 -8.24
C ILE A 324 4.13 1.57 -6.76
N ILE A 325 5.24 1.68 -6.04
CA ILE A 325 5.33 1.29 -4.63
C ILE A 325 4.36 2.14 -3.77
N ILE A 326 4.34 3.46 -3.98
CA ILE A 326 3.45 4.38 -3.23
C ILE A 326 1.98 4.16 -3.61
N GLY A 327 1.67 3.99 -4.90
CA GLY A 327 0.32 3.72 -5.39
C GLY A 327 -0.22 2.41 -4.84
N TYR A 328 0.61 1.37 -4.80
CA TYR A 328 0.25 0.09 -4.19
C TYR A 328 0.10 0.20 -2.66
N ASN A 329 0.98 0.93 -1.97
CA ASN A 329 0.82 1.21 -0.53
C ASN A 329 -0.47 1.98 -0.22
N SER A 330 -0.90 2.86 -1.13
CA SER A 330 -2.15 3.63 -1.02
C SER A 330 -3.37 2.76 -1.25
N TYR A 331 -3.27 1.78 -2.15
CA TYR A 331 -4.28 0.74 -2.35
C TYR A 331 -4.36 -0.24 -1.17
N THR A 332 -3.22 -0.70 -0.65
CA THR A 332 -3.13 -1.64 0.47
C THR A 332 -2.17 -1.14 1.56
N PRO A 333 -2.68 -0.38 2.54
CA PRO A 333 -1.87 0.17 3.63
C PRO A 333 -1.18 -0.92 4.49
N ILE A 334 -1.67 -2.14 4.44
CA ILE A 334 -1.12 -3.31 5.13
C ILE A 334 0.24 -3.73 4.52
N TYR A 335 0.44 -3.44 3.23
CA TYR A 335 1.66 -3.80 2.54
C TYR A 335 2.88 -3.03 3.07
N ARG A 336 4.02 -3.72 3.03
CA ARG A 336 5.33 -3.19 3.34
C ARG A 336 6.32 -3.61 2.26
N TYR A 337 6.87 -2.60 1.61
CA TYR A 337 8.04 -2.76 0.77
C TYR A 337 9.30 -2.79 1.65
N ASN A 338 10.23 -3.68 1.37
CA ASN A 338 11.51 -3.73 2.08
C ASN A 338 12.62 -3.41 1.08
N SER A 339 13.25 -2.26 1.24
CA SER A 339 14.48 -1.89 0.54
C SER A 339 15.69 -1.97 1.48
N LEU A 340 16.88 -2.19 0.91
CA LEU A 340 18.15 -2.12 1.64
C LEU A 340 18.50 -0.66 1.97
N GLU A 341 18.26 0.23 1.02
CA GLU A 341 18.48 1.67 1.14
C GLU A 341 17.16 2.42 1.03
N LYS A 342 17.08 3.59 1.67
CA LYS A 342 15.90 4.44 1.55
C LYS A 342 15.88 5.13 0.19
N LEU A 343 14.71 5.17 -0.43
CA LEU A 343 14.48 5.78 -1.73
C LEU A 343 14.06 7.24 -1.58
N ASN A 344 14.59 8.12 -2.44
CA ASN A 344 14.16 9.52 -2.52
C ASN A 344 12.96 9.65 -3.46
N VAL A 345 11.99 10.48 -3.07
CA VAL A 345 10.76 10.75 -3.82
C VAL A 345 10.52 12.24 -3.92
N ASN A 346 9.78 12.65 -4.95
CA ASN A 346 9.50 14.04 -5.31
C ASN A 346 8.02 14.22 -5.70
N ASP A 347 7.60 15.46 -5.95
CA ASP A 347 6.24 15.80 -6.41
C ASP A 347 5.76 14.96 -7.61
N ASN A 348 6.60 14.77 -8.63
CA ASN A 348 6.26 13.96 -9.81
C ASN A 348 5.94 12.50 -9.44
N THR A 349 6.71 11.91 -8.52
CA THR A 349 6.47 10.57 -8.00
C THR A 349 5.07 10.47 -7.39
N PHE A 350 4.68 11.46 -6.60
CA PHE A 350 3.37 11.48 -5.93
C PHE A 350 2.21 11.69 -6.91
N LYS A 351 2.40 12.58 -7.87
CA LYS A 351 1.43 12.82 -8.95
C LYS A 351 1.21 11.60 -9.84
N ILE A 352 2.21 10.74 -10.03
CA ILE A 352 2.07 9.47 -10.76
C ILE A 352 1.48 8.36 -9.88
N ALA A 353 1.81 8.34 -8.58
CA ALA A 353 1.36 7.29 -7.66
C ALA A 353 -0.17 7.28 -7.48
N PHE A 354 -0.79 8.45 -7.48
CA PHE A 354 -2.24 8.58 -7.32
C PHE A 354 -3.03 7.97 -8.51
N PRO A 355 -2.73 8.29 -9.78
CA PRO A 355 -3.30 7.57 -10.93
C PRO A 355 -3.11 6.05 -10.87
N ILE A 356 -1.96 5.54 -10.42
CA ILE A 356 -1.74 4.09 -10.25
C ILE A 356 -2.76 3.52 -9.24
N TYR A 357 -2.87 4.14 -8.07
CA TYR A 357 -3.84 3.76 -7.04
C TYR A 357 -5.28 3.75 -7.58
N ILE A 358 -5.69 4.82 -8.26
CA ILE A 358 -7.04 4.95 -8.84
C ILE A 358 -7.28 3.90 -9.94
N SER A 359 -6.28 3.62 -10.78
CA SER A 359 -6.40 2.63 -11.85
C SER A 359 -6.65 1.21 -11.31
N ILE A 360 -6.01 0.83 -10.19
CA ILE A 360 -6.24 -0.45 -9.52
C ILE A 360 -7.70 -0.53 -9.02
N LEU A 361 -8.21 0.50 -8.36
CA LEU A 361 -9.59 0.55 -7.87
C LEU A 361 -10.61 0.48 -9.02
N GLY A 362 -10.38 1.24 -10.08
CA GLY A 362 -11.27 1.30 -11.24
C GLY A 362 -11.35 -0.03 -11.97
N THR A 363 -10.20 -0.69 -12.20
CA THR A 363 -10.17 -2.01 -12.84
C THR A 363 -10.93 -3.06 -12.04
N LYS A 364 -10.80 -3.07 -10.69
CA LYS A 364 -11.59 -3.96 -9.82
C LYS A 364 -13.09 -3.68 -9.90
N PHE A 365 -13.49 -2.40 -9.88
CA PHE A 365 -14.90 -2.04 -9.95
C PHE A 365 -15.52 -2.43 -11.30
N VAL A 366 -14.85 -2.14 -12.41
CA VAL A 366 -15.37 -2.43 -13.76
C VAL A 366 -15.41 -3.93 -14.05
N LEU A 367 -14.32 -4.66 -13.81
CA LEU A 367 -14.22 -6.07 -14.21
C LEU A 367 -14.79 -7.06 -13.20
N GLN A 368 -14.83 -6.69 -11.91
CA GLN A 368 -15.26 -7.59 -10.84
C GLN A 368 -16.47 -7.06 -10.06
N ASN A 369 -17.02 -5.90 -10.44
CA ASN A 369 -18.15 -5.28 -9.76
C ASN A 369 -17.90 -5.05 -8.26
N ASP A 370 -16.65 -4.74 -7.90
CA ASP A 370 -16.27 -4.41 -6.52
C ASP A 370 -16.78 -3.01 -6.13
N GLN A 371 -17.99 -2.96 -5.58
CA GLN A 371 -18.65 -1.71 -5.19
C GLN A 371 -17.87 -0.92 -4.13
N ARG A 372 -17.05 -1.59 -3.29
CA ARG A 372 -16.18 -0.90 -2.33
C ARG A 372 -15.11 -0.12 -3.07
N SER A 373 -14.43 -0.76 -4.02
CA SER A 373 -13.42 -0.09 -4.84
C SER A 373 -14.03 1.07 -5.64
N GLY A 374 -15.24 0.89 -6.19
CA GLY A 374 -15.97 1.96 -6.88
C GLY A 374 -16.33 3.15 -5.99
N LEU A 375 -16.76 2.91 -4.74
CA LEU A 375 -17.05 4.00 -3.79
C LEU A 375 -15.77 4.76 -3.42
N ILE A 376 -14.70 4.03 -3.07
CA ILE A 376 -13.43 4.65 -2.70
C ILE A 376 -12.92 5.49 -3.88
N MET A 377 -12.92 4.94 -5.10
CA MET A 377 -12.53 5.66 -6.30
C MET A 377 -13.31 6.96 -6.49
N ALA A 378 -14.65 6.95 -6.34
CA ALA A 378 -15.47 8.14 -6.43
C ALA A 378 -15.08 9.20 -5.40
N ASN A 379 -14.88 8.80 -4.14
CA ASN A 379 -14.51 9.73 -3.08
C ASN A 379 -13.11 10.33 -3.30
N ARG A 380 -12.16 9.53 -3.79
CA ARG A 380 -10.79 9.99 -4.08
C ARG A 380 -10.71 10.92 -5.28
N LEU A 381 -11.63 10.78 -6.24
CA LEU A 381 -11.70 11.66 -7.42
C LEU A 381 -12.61 12.89 -7.23
N SER A 382 -13.27 13.04 -6.07
CA SER A 382 -14.23 14.13 -5.82
C SER A 382 -13.59 15.52 -5.99
N ARG A 383 -12.34 15.69 -5.53
CA ARG A 383 -11.54 16.92 -5.69
C ARG A 383 -11.36 17.34 -7.16
N PHE A 384 -11.36 16.39 -8.09
CA PHE A 384 -11.22 16.65 -9.52
C PHE A 384 -12.57 16.73 -10.24
N GLY A 385 -13.67 16.85 -9.48
CA GLY A 385 -15.02 17.04 -10.00
C GLY A 385 -15.71 15.76 -10.48
N ILE A 386 -15.16 14.58 -10.19
CA ILE A 386 -15.78 13.27 -10.47
C ILE A 386 -16.32 12.69 -9.16
N ASP A 387 -17.56 13.03 -8.87
CA ASP A 387 -18.32 12.45 -7.77
C ASP A 387 -18.96 11.10 -8.15
N LYS A 388 -19.69 10.50 -7.20
CA LYS A 388 -20.40 9.22 -7.40
C LYS A 388 -21.38 9.23 -8.59
N LEU A 389 -21.96 10.38 -8.93
CA LEU A 389 -22.90 10.51 -10.06
C LEU A 389 -22.16 10.54 -11.40
N LYS A 390 -21.00 11.18 -11.44
CA LYS A 390 -20.16 11.32 -12.65
C LYS A 390 -19.20 10.15 -12.87
N LEU A 391 -18.96 9.31 -11.87
CA LEU A 391 -18.04 8.18 -12.00
C LEU A 391 -18.42 7.23 -13.15
N SER A 392 -19.73 6.98 -13.36
CA SER A 392 -20.17 6.10 -14.44
C SER A 392 -19.84 6.64 -15.83
N SER A 393 -20.02 7.95 -16.07
CA SER A 393 -19.66 8.55 -17.36
C SER A 393 -18.16 8.58 -17.56
N PHE A 394 -17.38 8.92 -16.52
CA PHE A 394 -15.92 8.86 -16.53
C PHE A 394 -15.41 7.46 -16.94
N LEU A 395 -15.89 6.41 -16.27
CA LEU A 395 -15.47 5.04 -16.56
C LEU A 395 -15.92 4.55 -17.93
N LYS A 396 -17.11 4.95 -18.42
CA LYS A 396 -17.55 4.61 -19.78
C LYS A 396 -16.60 5.17 -20.85
N THR A 397 -16.07 6.38 -20.66
CA THR A 397 -15.04 6.92 -21.56
C THR A 397 -13.79 6.04 -21.56
N CYS A 398 -13.29 5.66 -20.37
CA CYS A 398 -12.12 4.78 -20.25
C CYS A 398 -12.37 3.39 -20.87
N ILE A 399 -13.57 2.81 -20.66
CA ILE A 399 -13.97 1.52 -21.24
C ILE A 399 -14.01 1.59 -22.77
N ASN A 400 -14.55 2.67 -23.33
CA ASN A 400 -14.59 2.85 -24.78
C ASN A 400 -13.17 2.95 -25.35
N GLU A 401 -12.28 3.70 -24.72
CA GLU A 401 -10.87 3.80 -25.11
C GLU A 401 -10.18 2.42 -25.02
N ALA A 402 -10.42 1.66 -23.95
CA ALA A 402 -9.91 0.30 -23.81
C ALA A 402 -10.45 -0.66 -24.89
N ASN A 403 -11.76 -0.62 -25.18
CA ASN A 403 -12.39 -1.46 -26.20
C ASN A 403 -11.89 -1.14 -27.62
N LEU A 404 -11.59 0.12 -27.92
CA LEU A 404 -10.95 0.50 -29.18
C LEU A 404 -9.57 -0.16 -29.29
N THR A 405 -8.74 -0.05 -28.24
CA THR A 405 -7.43 -0.71 -28.20
C THR A 405 -7.56 -2.24 -28.35
N LEU A 406 -8.49 -2.88 -27.63
CA LEU A 406 -8.74 -4.32 -27.74
C LEU A 406 -9.12 -4.73 -29.17
N LYS A 407 -9.98 -3.95 -29.82
CA LYS A 407 -10.42 -4.20 -31.20
C LYS A 407 -9.27 -4.04 -32.20
N ASP A 408 -8.47 -2.99 -32.06
CA ASP A 408 -7.31 -2.73 -32.92
C ASP A 408 -6.27 -3.87 -32.84
N LEU A 409 -6.24 -4.59 -31.72
CA LEU A 409 -5.36 -5.74 -31.45
C LEU A 409 -5.98 -7.10 -31.85
N GLY A 410 -7.18 -7.08 -32.43
CA GLY A 410 -7.90 -8.30 -32.82
C GLY A 410 -8.34 -9.18 -31.64
N ILE A 411 -8.47 -8.61 -30.44
CA ILE A 411 -8.97 -9.32 -29.26
C ILE A 411 -10.49 -9.27 -29.30
N GLN A 412 -11.14 -10.43 -29.41
CA GLN A 412 -12.60 -10.51 -29.57
C GLN A 412 -13.38 -10.18 -28.29
N LYS A 413 -12.72 -10.15 -27.13
CA LYS A 413 -13.36 -9.89 -25.83
C LYS A 413 -13.58 -8.39 -25.66
N GLU A 414 -14.84 -7.99 -25.51
CA GLU A 414 -15.22 -6.61 -25.23
C GLU A 414 -15.51 -6.42 -23.73
N ILE A 415 -15.07 -5.29 -23.18
CA ILE A 415 -15.42 -4.88 -21.82
C ILE A 415 -16.82 -4.28 -21.85
N SER A 416 -17.71 -4.80 -21.01
CA SER A 416 -19.08 -4.28 -20.90
C SER A 416 -19.07 -2.81 -20.45
N THR A 417 -19.79 -1.96 -21.19
CA THR A 417 -20.05 -0.57 -20.81
C THR A 417 -21.14 -0.42 -19.74
N TYR A 418 -21.81 -1.52 -19.38
CA TYR A 418 -22.79 -1.53 -18.30
C TYR A 418 -22.08 -1.58 -16.94
N LEU A 419 -22.19 -0.48 -16.20
CA LEU A 419 -21.68 -0.34 -14.83
C LEU A 419 -22.84 -0.44 -13.85
N LYS A 420 -22.73 -1.30 -12.85
CA LYS A 420 -23.75 -1.37 -11.79
C LYS A 420 -23.73 -0.10 -10.94
N SER A 421 -24.89 0.25 -10.39
CA SER A 421 -24.99 1.27 -9.35
C SER A 421 -24.11 0.91 -8.15
N ILE A 422 -23.51 1.94 -7.55
CA ILE A 422 -22.78 1.80 -6.29
C ILE A 422 -23.80 1.90 -5.16
N ASP A 423 -24.36 0.76 -4.74
CA ASP A 423 -25.31 0.66 -3.62
C ASP A 423 -24.63 0.24 -2.30
N TYR A 424 -23.30 0.34 -2.26
CA TYR A 424 -22.50 0.10 -1.07
C TYR A 424 -22.78 1.17 -0.01
N LYS A 425 -23.05 0.75 1.23
CA LYS A 425 -23.13 1.66 2.38
C LYS A 425 -21.82 1.47 3.13
N ALA A 426 -21.00 2.51 3.16
CA ALA A 426 -19.77 2.50 3.92
C ALA A 426 -20.07 2.30 5.40
N SER A 427 -19.22 1.52 6.07
CA SER A 427 -19.23 1.35 7.51
C SER A 427 -17.80 1.11 7.98
N ILE A 428 -17.45 1.73 9.10
CA ILE A 428 -16.18 1.49 9.80
C ILE A 428 -16.20 0.10 10.45
N ASP A 429 -17.39 -0.33 10.88
CA ASP A 429 -17.68 -1.64 11.44
C ASP A 429 -18.10 -2.61 10.34
N ASP A 430 -17.46 -3.79 10.30
CA ASP A 430 -17.87 -4.87 9.40
C ASP A 430 -19.31 -5.29 9.74
N LYS A 431 -20.30 -4.82 8.97
CA LYS A 431 -21.43 -5.61 8.43
C LYS A 431 -22.47 -4.74 7.73
N LYS A 432 -22.62 -4.99 6.42
CA LYS A 432 -23.95 -5.03 5.79
C LYS A 432 -24.33 -6.50 5.61
N THR A 433 -24.96 -7.08 6.60
CA THR A 433 -26.03 -8.06 6.36
C THR A 433 -27.14 -7.72 7.35
N ASP A 434 -28.36 -7.55 6.84
CA ASP A 434 -29.56 -7.04 7.53
C ASP A 434 -30.01 -7.83 8.79
N LYS A 435 -29.19 -8.75 9.35
CA LYS A 435 -29.50 -9.53 10.57
C LYS A 435 -28.30 -9.94 11.44
N ALA A 436 -27.12 -9.35 11.31
CA ALA A 436 -25.98 -9.73 12.15
C ALA A 436 -25.63 -8.60 13.12
N GLN A 437 -25.77 -8.86 14.42
CA GLN A 437 -25.33 -7.99 15.53
C GLN A 437 -23.96 -7.36 15.26
N ASP A 438 -23.81 -6.11 15.70
CA ASP A 438 -22.53 -5.40 15.79
C ASP A 438 -21.54 -6.30 16.54
N ASN A 439 -20.54 -6.81 15.81
CA ASN A 439 -19.48 -7.67 16.37
C ASN A 439 -18.16 -6.89 16.48
N THR A 440 -18.17 -5.56 16.40
CA THR A 440 -16.99 -4.76 16.76
C THR A 440 -16.84 -4.82 18.27
N THR A 441 -15.66 -5.20 18.75
CA THR A 441 -15.40 -5.28 20.18
C THR A 441 -15.48 -3.88 20.80
N ALA A 442 -15.91 -3.79 22.06
CA ALA A 442 -16.05 -2.50 22.75
C ALA A 442 -14.73 -1.70 22.73
N ILE A 443 -13.60 -2.38 22.92
CA ILE A 443 -12.26 -1.77 22.90
C ILE A 443 -11.92 -1.18 21.52
N LEU A 444 -12.29 -1.86 20.44
CA LEU A 444 -12.04 -1.34 19.09
C LEU A 444 -12.93 -0.13 18.78
N GLN A 445 -14.16 -0.11 19.29
CA GLN A 445 -15.07 1.03 19.19
C GLN A 445 -14.55 2.25 19.95
N GLU A 446 -13.99 2.05 21.15
CA GLU A 446 -13.32 3.10 21.92
C GLU A 446 -12.13 3.68 21.14
N PHE A 447 -11.31 2.83 20.53
CA PHE A 447 -10.21 3.26 19.67
C PHE A 447 -10.70 4.08 18.47
N TYR A 448 -11.74 3.64 17.76
CA TYR A 448 -12.32 4.38 16.63
C TYR A 448 -12.85 5.75 17.06
N THR A 449 -13.54 5.80 18.20
CA THR A 449 -14.06 7.06 18.76
C THR A 449 -12.91 8.02 19.09
N ALA A 450 -11.86 7.53 19.76
CA ALA A 450 -10.68 8.34 20.07
C ALA A 450 -9.97 8.84 18.81
N PHE A 451 -9.76 7.96 17.83
CA PHE A 451 -9.17 8.30 16.53
C PHE A 451 -9.97 9.41 15.84
N ILE A 452 -11.29 9.24 15.71
CA ILE A 452 -12.17 10.21 15.04
C ILE A 452 -12.15 11.56 15.76
N ASN A 453 -12.21 11.55 17.09
CA ASN A 453 -12.17 12.79 17.88
C ASN A 453 -10.85 13.54 17.67
N ILE A 454 -9.72 12.84 17.72
CA ILE A 454 -8.39 13.46 17.56
C ILE A 454 -8.18 13.94 16.13
N ILE A 455 -8.47 13.11 15.11
CA ILE A 455 -8.27 13.54 13.72
C ILE A 455 -9.20 14.69 13.34
N THR A 456 -10.39 14.77 13.91
CA THR A 456 -11.33 15.88 13.66
C THR A 456 -10.85 17.18 14.32
N THR A 457 -10.31 17.10 15.54
CA THR A 457 -9.91 18.29 16.32
C THR A 457 -8.51 18.79 15.95
N GLN A 458 -7.57 17.88 15.73
CA GLN A 458 -6.15 18.18 15.52
C GLN A 458 -5.72 18.05 14.06
N LYS A 459 -6.51 17.41 13.19
CA LYS A 459 -6.12 16.98 11.82
C LYS A 459 -4.89 16.09 11.76
N ARG A 460 -4.36 15.66 12.90
CA ARG A 460 -3.20 14.81 13.08
C ARG A 460 -3.59 13.71 14.05
N VAL A 461 -3.13 12.50 13.79
CA VAL A 461 -3.21 11.41 14.76
C VAL A 461 -2.00 10.52 14.60
N CYS A 462 -1.36 10.15 15.70
CA CYS A 462 -0.26 9.20 15.71
C CYS A 462 -0.73 7.91 16.38
N VAL A 463 -0.86 6.85 15.60
CA VAL A 463 -1.29 5.55 16.10
C VAL A 463 -0.07 4.72 16.46
N ARG A 464 0.07 4.45 17.76
CA ARG A 464 1.08 3.56 18.31
C ARG A 464 0.58 2.10 18.24
N TYR A 465 1.35 1.20 17.64
CA TYR A 465 0.91 -0.17 17.35
C TYR A 465 1.86 -1.25 17.88
N GLU A 466 1.30 -2.43 18.15
CA GLU A 466 2.05 -3.67 18.37
C GLU A 466 2.23 -4.45 17.06
N ASP A 467 1.13 -4.66 16.32
CA ASP A 467 1.11 -5.27 14.99
C ASP A 467 0.70 -4.27 13.91
N LYS A 468 1.70 -3.81 13.14
CA LYS A 468 1.51 -2.84 12.06
C LYS A 468 0.45 -3.31 11.05
N ALA A 469 0.46 -4.59 10.68
CA ALA A 469 -0.38 -5.08 9.58
C ALA A 469 -1.87 -5.04 9.99
N TYR A 470 -2.19 -5.52 11.19
CA TYR A 470 -3.55 -5.43 11.72
C TYR A 470 -3.99 -3.99 11.95
N THR A 471 -3.14 -3.14 12.55
CA THR A 471 -3.47 -1.73 12.75
C THR A 471 -3.73 -1.01 11.42
N MET A 472 -2.92 -1.25 10.39
CA MET A 472 -3.13 -0.65 9.07
C MET A 472 -4.38 -1.17 8.36
N ASP A 473 -4.80 -2.42 8.58
CA ASP A 473 -6.09 -2.95 8.10
C ASP A 473 -7.27 -2.15 8.68
N LYS A 474 -7.21 -1.82 9.98
CA LYS A 474 -8.24 -1.02 10.64
C LYS A 474 -8.19 0.46 10.24
N ILE A 475 -7.00 1.04 10.12
CA ILE A 475 -6.82 2.42 9.68
C ILE A 475 -7.30 2.61 8.24
N GLU A 476 -7.11 1.63 7.36
CA GLU A 476 -7.60 1.69 5.97
C GLU A 476 -9.12 1.96 5.92
N ARG A 477 -9.89 1.35 6.83
CA ARG A 477 -11.34 1.56 6.92
C ARG A 477 -11.69 2.95 7.42
N LEU A 478 -11.02 3.40 8.49
CA LEU A 478 -11.20 4.75 9.02
C LEU A 478 -10.93 5.78 7.94
N ILE A 479 -9.80 5.65 7.25
CA ILE A 479 -9.36 6.63 6.24
C ILE A 479 -10.32 6.71 5.06
N ASN A 480 -10.92 5.59 4.66
CA ASN A 480 -11.81 5.54 3.51
C ASN A 480 -13.29 5.85 3.83
N TYR A 481 -13.71 5.85 5.10
CA TYR A 481 -15.14 5.92 5.45
C TYR A 481 -15.54 6.99 6.47
N ILE A 482 -14.60 7.69 7.12
CA ILE A 482 -14.94 8.84 7.96
C ILE A 482 -15.03 10.11 7.09
N SER A 483 -15.95 11.02 7.43
CA SER A 483 -16.20 12.22 6.62
C SER A 483 -14.97 13.11 6.45
N GLN A 484 -14.07 13.12 7.43
CA GLN A 484 -12.86 13.93 7.42
C GLN A 484 -11.89 13.49 6.32
N THR A 485 -11.69 12.19 6.13
CA THR A 485 -10.59 11.67 5.30
C THR A 485 -11.05 10.82 4.12
N GLN A 486 -12.34 10.52 3.99
CA GLN A 486 -12.83 9.66 2.91
C GLN A 486 -12.63 10.26 1.52
N GLU A 487 -12.60 11.60 1.41
CA GLU A 487 -12.46 12.33 0.16
C GLU A 487 -11.03 12.84 -0.08
N GLY A 488 -10.74 13.19 -1.34
CA GLY A 488 -9.48 13.79 -1.74
C GLY A 488 -8.35 12.78 -1.99
N VAL A 489 -7.19 13.30 -2.39
CA VAL A 489 -6.01 12.55 -2.78
C VAL A 489 -5.36 11.91 -1.55
N LEU A 490 -5.35 10.58 -1.52
CA LEU A 490 -4.68 9.79 -0.48
C LEU A 490 -3.26 9.43 -0.92
N GLY A 491 -2.29 9.69 -0.03
CA GLY A 491 -0.91 9.24 -0.18
C GLY A 491 -0.47 8.43 1.02
N ILE A 492 0.26 7.33 0.78
CA ILE A 492 0.81 6.49 1.85
C ILE A 492 2.31 6.27 1.65
N ILE A 493 3.10 6.78 2.60
CA ILE A 493 4.56 6.76 2.55
C ILE A 493 5.09 5.94 3.72
N ASP A 494 5.87 4.91 3.41
CA ASP A 494 6.57 4.12 4.44
C ASP A 494 7.97 4.69 4.66
N LEU A 495 8.20 5.34 5.81
CA LEU A 495 9.48 5.99 6.12
C LEU A 495 10.61 5.00 6.40
N LYS A 496 10.35 3.69 6.43
CA LYS A 496 11.40 2.69 6.34
C LYS A 496 11.88 2.48 4.91
N THR A 497 11.01 2.65 3.92
CA THR A 497 11.33 2.50 2.49
C THR A 497 11.83 3.81 1.88
N PHE A 498 11.24 4.93 2.28
CA PHE A 498 11.48 6.24 1.68
C PHE A 498 12.14 7.20 2.67
N GLU A 499 12.99 8.09 2.18
CA GLU A 499 13.40 9.26 2.94
C GLU A 499 12.20 10.22 3.08
N MET A 500 12.18 10.99 4.17
CA MET A 500 11.12 11.99 4.37
C MET A 500 11.24 13.08 3.29
N PRO A 501 10.22 13.23 2.42
CA PRO A 501 10.21 14.29 1.42
C PRO A 501 10.00 15.66 2.08
N PRO A 502 10.38 16.75 1.40
CA PRO A 502 9.99 18.10 1.81
C PRO A 502 8.46 18.27 1.74
N TYR A 503 7.92 19.23 2.50
CA TYR A 503 6.46 19.37 2.60
C TYR A 503 5.83 19.82 1.27
N GLU A 504 6.58 20.58 0.46
CA GLU A 504 6.15 21.11 -0.83
C GLU A 504 5.76 19.98 -1.78
N ASP A 505 6.55 18.89 -1.80
CA ASP A 505 6.27 17.72 -2.62
C ASP A 505 5.02 16.96 -2.12
N LEU A 506 4.69 17.08 -0.83
CA LEU A 506 3.52 16.43 -0.23
C LEU A 506 2.23 17.24 -0.39
N SER A 507 2.31 18.50 -0.81
CA SER A 507 1.15 19.40 -0.93
C SER A 507 0.07 18.94 -1.91
N PHE A 508 0.40 18.00 -2.79
CA PHE A 508 -0.57 17.35 -3.67
C PHE A 508 -1.61 16.52 -2.90
N PHE A 509 -1.27 15.94 -1.74
CA PHE A 509 -2.16 15.09 -0.96
C PHE A 509 -3.15 15.88 -0.10
N ASP A 510 -4.36 15.34 0.07
CA ASP A 510 -5.36 15.83 1.03
C ASP A 510 -5.35 14.99 2.32
N VAL A 511 -4.98 13.71 2.19
CA VAL A 511 -4.83 12.77 3.30
C VAL A 511 -3.50 12.05 3.13
N LEU A 512 -2.68 12.07 4.17
CA LEU A 512 -1.35 11.48 4.17
C LEU A 512 -1.20 10.48 5.31
N ILE A 513 -0.73 9.28 5.00
CA ILE A 513 -0.30 8.30 6.01
C ILE A 513 1.21 8.15 5.95
N LEU A 514 1.89 8.50 7.05
CA LEU A 514 3.32 8.27 7.23
C LEU A 514 3.54 7.09 8.17
N LYS A 515 4.04 5.98 7.63
CA LYS A 515 4.32 4.77 8.41
C LYS A 515 5.74 4.80 8.98
N ASP A 516 5.92 4.17 10.14
CA ASP A 516 7.19 3.95 10.83
C ASP A 516 7.93 5.29 11.11
N ILE A 517 7.28 6.26 11.77
CA ILE A 517 7.85 7.60 12.01
C ILE A 517 9.10 7.58 12.90
N ASP A 518 9.32 6.52 13.68
CA ASP A 518 10.56 6.28 14.41
C ASP A 518 11.79 6.15 13.50
N GLN A 519 11.59 5.91 12.21
CA GLN A 519 12.67 5.80 11.22
C GLN A 519 13.08 7.16 10.63
N ILE A 520 12.47 8.27 11.05
CA ILE A 520 12.81 9.59 10.51
C ILE A 520 14.20 10.04 11.00
N LYS A 521 15.04 10.49 10.07
CA LYS A 521 16.37 11.03 10.38
C LYS A 521 16.33 12.53 10.69
N ASP A 522 15.47 13.26 9.98
CA ASP A 522 15.33 14.71 10.08
C ASP A 522 13.93 15.04 10.61
N VAL A 523 13.84 15.24 11.93
CA VAL A 523 12.58 15.61 12.62
C VAL A 523 12.11 17.00 12.18
N GLY A 524 13.02 17.87 11.73
CA GLY A 524 12.70 19.21 11.23
C GLY A 524 11.76 19.17 10.02
N LYS A 525 11.94 18.20 9.12
CA LYS A 525 11.01 17.98 7.99
C LYS A 525 9.61 17.58 8.44
N LEU A 526 9.50 16.68 9.43
CA LEU A 526 8.19 16.32 9.99
C LEU A 526 7.54 17.52 10.67
N LYS A 527 8.29 18.28 11.46
CA LYS A 527 7.80 19.49 12.11
C LYS A 527 7.28 20.51 11.09
N ALA A 528 8.01 20.72 9.99
CA ALA A 528 7.57 21.59 8.91
C ALA A 528 6.25 21.09 8.29
N LEU A 529 6.17 19.79 8.00
CA LEU A 529 4.95 19.17 7.47
C LEU A 529 3.77 19.31 8.42
N LEU A 530 3.93 18.95 9.71
CA LEU A 530 2.87 19.00 10.71
C LEU A 530 2.26 20.41 10.82
N LYS A 531 3.10 21.44 10.72
CA LYS A 531 2.70 22.84 10.79
C LYS A 531 2.05 23.38 9.51
N GLN A 532 2.53 22.97 8.34
CA GLN A 532 2.18 23.61 7.06
C GLN A 532 1.13 22.85 6.25
N PHE A 533 0.99 21.54 6.42
CA PHE A 533 0.06 20.72 5.64
C PHE A 533 -1.39 20.99 6.05
N GLU A 534 -2.26 21.39 5.12
CA GLU A 534 -3.64 21.75 5.48
C GLU A 534 -4.58 20.55 5.67
N GLY A 535 -4.24 19.44 5.00
CA GLY A 535 -4.99 18.19 5.00
C GLY A 535 -4.84 17.39 6.30
N TYR A 536 -5.18 16.10 6.24
CA TYR A 536 -5.13 15.18 7.39
C TYR A 536 -3.88 14.32 7.36
N ILE A 537 -3.25 14.12 8.52
CA ILE A 537 -2.07 13.27 8.64
C ILE A 537 -2.32 12.16 9.66
N VAL A 538 -2.12 10.92 9.24
CA VAL A 538 -2.04 9.74 10.12
C VAL A 538 -0.60 9.29 10.18
N LEU A 539 -0.04 9.24 11.38
CA LEU A 539 1.29 8.73 11.64
C LEU A 539 1.18 7.33 12.26
N SER A 540 2.15 6.46 12.02
CA SER A 540 2.26 5.19 12.74
C SER A 540 3.62 5.04 13.43
N LEU A 541 3.59 4.60 14.68
CA LEU A 541 4.75 4.41 15.53
C LEU A 541 4.64 3.04 16.23
N ARG A 542 5.74 2.33 16.45
CA ARG A 542 5.67 1.15 17.33
C ARG A 542 5.42 1.55 18.78
N ASN A 543 4.51 0.85 19.45
CA ASN A 543 4.15 1.15 20.83
C ASN A 543 5.24 0.83 21.85
N ASP A 544 6.24 0.03 21.49
CA ASP A 544 7.37 -0.38 22.34
C ASP A 544 8.63 0.49 22.18
N ILE A 545 8.53 1.63 21.49
CA ILE A 545 9.64 2.59 21.33
C ILE A 545 9.50 3.72 22.35
N ASP A 546 10.47 3.80 23.25
CA ASP A 546 10.62 4.92 24.20
C ASP A 546 11.27 6.13 23.52
N LEU A 547 10.44 6.92 22.83
CA LEU A 547 10.88 8.15 22.17
C LEU A 547 11.32 9.23 23.17
N GLU A 548 10.79 9.27 24.39
CA GLU A 548 11.19 10.27 25.39
C GLU A 548 12.69 10.21 25.68
N SER A 549 13.22 8.99 25.72
CA SER A 549 14.64 8.72 25.93
C SER A 549 15.47 8.66 24.66
N THR A 550 14.90 8.25 23.54
CA THR A 550 15.67 7.96 22.31
C THR A 550 15.60 9.07 21.28
N ASN A 551 14.49 9.81 21.23
CA ASN A 551 14.26 10.92 20.31
C ASN A 551 13.21 11.89 20.89
N LYS A 552 13.64 12.64 21.91
CA LYS A 552 12.78 13.58 22.65
C LYS A 552 12.17 14.68 21.75
N GLU A 553 12.86 15.06 20.68
CA GLU A 553 12.34 16.01 19.72
C GLU A 553 11.09 15.44 19.03
N LEU A 554 11.18 14.23 18.46
CA LEU A 554 10.04 13.57 17.85
C LEU A 554 8.90 13.36 18.84
N PHE A 555 9.20 12.95 20.08
CA PHE A 555 8.21 12.79 21.15
C PHE A 555 7.37 14.07 21.35
N ASN A 556 8.03 15.21 21.52
CA ASN A 556 7.37 16.49 21.75
C ASN A 556 6.47 16.92 20.58
N GLU A 557 6.83 16.56 19.35
CA GLU A 557 6.06 16.92 18.16
C GLU A 557 4.78 16.09 17.99
N ILE A 558 4.69 14.88 18.57
CA ILE A 558 3.57 13.95 18.32
C ILE A 558 2.70 13.63 19.53
N PHE A 559 3.18 13.89 20.75
CA PHE A 559 2.54 13.40 21.97
C PHE A 559 1.05 13.76 22.06
N ASP A 560 0.71 15.01 21.74
CA ASP A 560 -0.63 15.58 21.96
C ASP A 560 -1.74 14.95 21.11
N PHE A 561 -1.36 14.24 20.05
CA PHE A 561 -2.28 13.54 19.17
C PHE A 561 -1.93 12.06 19.01
N SER A 562 -1.15 11.52 19.95
CA SER A 562 -0.81 10.10 19.98
C SER A 562 -1.88 9.28 20.68
N ILE A 563 -2.22 8.13 20.11
CA ILE A 563 -3.12 7.13 20.68
C ILE A 563 -2.53 5.74 20.50
N ASP A 564 -2.81 4.86 21.46
CA ASP A 564 -2.42 3.46 21.36
C ASP A 564 -3.53 2.67 20.66
N PHE A 565 -3.14 1.91 19.64
CA PHE A 565 -3.99 0.86 19.10
C PHE A 565 -4.11 -0.26 20.15
N PRO A 566 -5.31 -0.78 20.40
CA PRO A 566 -5.51 -1.76 21.47
C PRO A 566 -4.75 -3.06 21.20
N SER A 567 -4.09 -3.59 22.23
CA SER A 567 -3.40 -4.87 22.10
C SER A 567 -4.36 -6.06 22.25
N TYR A 568 -4.38 -6.92 21.24
CA TYR A 568 -5.09 -8.19 21.28
C TYR A 568 -4.36 -9.27 22.12
N MET A 569 -3.14 -8.98 22.62
CA MET A 569 -2.50 -9.87 23.59
C MET A 569 -3.26 -9.88 24.92
N ASN A 570 -3.89 -8.75 25.28
CA ASN A 570 -4.66 -8.58 26.52
C ASN A 570 -6.16 -8.86 26.37
N ASP A 571 -6.66 -8.99 25.13
CA ASP A 571 -8.10 -9.13 24.85
C ASP A 571 -8.35 -10.25 23.83
N ASP A 572 -9.08 -11.28 24.26
CA ASP A 572 -9.36 -12.45 23.43
C ASP A 572 -10.41 -12.17 22.34
N GLU A 573 -11.37 -11.27 22.59
CA GLU A 573 -12.36 -10.88 21.59
C GLU A 573 -11.70 -10.14 20.43
N LEU A 574 -10.77 -9.23 20.72
CA LEU A 574 -9.98 -8.51 19.73
C LEU A 574 -9.05 -9.46 18.96
N TYR A 575 -8.52 -10.49 19.62
CA TYR A 575 -7.76 -11.52 18.92
C TYR A 575 -8.64 -12.32 17.95
N GLN A 576 -9.88 -12.65 18.33
CA GLN A 576 -10.84 -13.28 17.41
C GLN A 576 -11.20 -12.35 16.23
N ASP A 577 -11.31 -11.04 16.46
CA ASP A 577 -11.49 -10.08 15.35
C ASP A 577 -10.26 -10.03 14.42
N THR A 578 -9.05 -10.17 14.97
CA THR A 578 -7.81 -10.28 14.18
C THR A 578 -7.85 -11.49 13.25
N ILE A 579 -8.23 -12.66 13.75
CA ILE A 579 -8.43 -13.88 12.95
C ILE A 579 -9.52 -13.67 11.90
N LYS A 580 -10.67 -13.11 12.29
CA LYS A 580 -11.80 -12.82 11.38
C LYS A 580 -11.39 -11.88 10.26
N SER A 581 -10.58 -10.86 10.55
CA SER A 581 -10.08 -9.90 9.56
C SER A 581 -9.16 -10.60 8.54
N ALA A 582 -8.27 -11.48 8.99
CA ALA A 582 -7.40 -12.27 8.11
C ALA A 582 -8.22 -13.23 7.22
N LYS A 583 -9.20 -13.92 7.78
CA LYS A 583 -10.13 -14.77 7.02
C LYS A 583 -10.92 -13.96 5.98
N THR A 584 -11.41 -12.78 6.36
CA THR A 584 -12.17 -11.90 5.47
C THR A 584 -11.31 -11.42 4.30
N LEU A 585 -10.05 -11.08 4.55
CA LEU A 585 -9.10 -10.73 3.50
C LEU A 585 -8.94 -11.87 2.47
N ILE A 586 -8.69 -13.09 2.95
CA ILE A 586 -8.53 -14.28 2.10
C ILE A 586 -9.82 -14.62 1.36
N LYS A 587 -10.97 -14.50 2.01
CA LYS A 587 -12.28 -14.72 1.39
C LYS A 587 -12.56 -13.69 0.30
N ASN A 588 -12.24 -12.41 0.51
CA ASN A 588 -12.45 -11.37 -0.48
C ASN A 588 -11.51 -11.52 -1.68
N ASP A 589 -10.26 -11.91 -1.43
CA ASP A 589 -9.26 -12.02 -2.48
C ASP A 589 -9.39 -13.35 -3.26
N PHE A 590 -9.69 -14.48 -2.58
CA PHE A 590 -9.67 -15.82 -3.19
C PHE A 590 -11.01 -16.55 -3.18
N GLY A 591 -12.03 -16.06 -2.47
CA GLY A 591 -13.32 -16.73 -2.33
C GLY A 591 -13.29 -17.95 -1.40
N ILE A 592 -12.25 -18.10 -0.60
CA ILE A 592 -12.02 -19.28 0.25
C ILE A 592 -12.43 -18.94 1.68
N ASP A 593 -13.31 -19.76 2.25
CA ASP A 593 -13.64 -19.73 3.67
C ASP A 593 -12.80 -20.80 4.37
N VAL A 594 -12.05 -20.41 5.40
CA VAL A 594 -11.14 -21.33 6.10
C VAL A 594 -11.41 -21.28 7.59
N ASP A 595 -11.55 -22.46 8.20
CA ASP A 595 -11.56 -22.60 9.64
C ASP A 595 -10.14 -22.66 10.20
N MET A 596 -9.91 -21.89 11.25
CA MET A 596 -8.64 -21.82 11.93
C MET A 596 -8.90 -21.89 13.43
N THR A 597 -8.24 -22.84 14.07
CA THR A 597 -8.12 -22.95 15.53
C THR A 597 -6.64 -22.97 15.87
N HIS A 598 -6.20 -22.07 16.74
CA HIS A 598 -4.82 -22.01 17.17
C HIS A 598 -4.73 -21.62 18.63
N ASN A 599 -3.86 -22.32 19.39
CA ASN A 599 -3.69 -22.10 20.83
C ASN A 599 -2.79 -20.89 21.17
N ASP A 600 -1.95 -20.44 20.24
CA ASP A 600 -1.03 -19.32 20.44
C ASP A 600 -1.61 -18.05 19.80
N LYS A 601 -1.37 -16.87 20.41
CA LYS A 601 -1.65 -15.57 19.81
C LYS A 601 -0.58 -15.23 18.76
N LEU A 602 -0.97 -15.29 17.48
CA LEU A 602 -0.12 -15.00 16.33
C LEU A 602 -0.28 -13.55 15.87
N ASP A 603 0.73 -12.99 15.20
CA ASP A 603 0.53 -11.74 14.46
C ASP A 603 -0.29 -11.95 13.18
N PHE A 604 -0.90 -10.87 12.68
CA PHE A 604 -1.84 -10.89 11.56
C PHE A 604 -1.24 -11.50 10.30
N LYS A 605 0.02 -11.18 10.00
CA LYS A 605 0.73 -11.78 8.86
C LYS A 605 0.89 -13.29 9.05
N SER A 606 1.19 -13.74 10.26
CA SER A 606 1.37 -15.16 10.61
C SER A 606 0.05 -15.92 10.59
N ILE A 607 -1.06 -15.29 10.97
CA ILE A 607 -2.41 -15.84 10.80
C ILE A 607 -2.69 -16.07 9.30
N ILE A 608 -2.45 -15.09 8.45
CA ILE A 608 -2.62 -15.23 6.99
C ILE A 608 -1.75 -16.38 6.46
N ARG A 609 -0.48 -16.46 6.87
CA ARG A 609 0.43 -17.55 6.48
C ARG A 609 -0.11 -18.93 6.88
N GLN A 610 -0.67 -19.04 8.07
CA GLN A 610 -1.24 -20.30 8.54
C GLN A 610 -2.44 -20.69 7.68
N ILE A 611 -3.36 -19.75 7.44
CA ILE A 611 -4.52 -20.00 6.59
C ILE A 611 -4.10 -20.40 5.17
N ILE A 612 -3.11 -19.73 4.56
CA ILE A 612 -2.60 -20.08 3.22
C ILE A 612 -2.05 -21.52 3.19
N LYS A 613 -1.34 -21.97 4.24
CA LYS A 613 -0.83 -23.35 4.30
C LYS A 613 -1.94 -24.40 4.37
N ASP A 614 -3.06 -24.04 4.99
CA ASP A 614 -4.20 -24.93 5.19
C ASP A 614 -5.10 -25.02 3.94
N ILE A 615 -4.93 -24.11 2.97
CA ILE A 615 -5.51 -24.17 1.63
C ILE A 615 -4.73 -25.21 0.80
N LYS A 616 -5.27 -26.43 0.71
CA LYS A 616 -4.74 -27.52 -0.11
C LYS A 616 -5.15 -27.42 -1.57
#